data_AF-A0A2H0AM28-F1
#
_entry.id   AF-A0A2H0AM28-F1
#
_cell.length_a   1.000
_cell.length_b   1.000
_cell.length_c   1.000
_cell.angle_alpha   90.00
_cell.angle_beta   90.00
_cell.angle_gamma   90.00
#
_symmetry.space_group_name_H-M   'P 1'
#
loop_
_entity.id
_entity.type
_entity.pdbx_description
1 polymer ?
#
loop_
_entity_poly.entity_id
_entity_poly.type
_entity_poly.pdbx_seq_one_letter_code
_entity_poly.pdbx_strand_id
1 'polypeptide(L)' 'MQLHELAPIHINKGKKRIGRGGKRGTYSGRGTKGQKARAGHRIRPAERDLIQRLPKLRGFNNKPKAKKSNA' A
#
# COMPACT_ATOMS: atom_id res chain seq x y z
N MET A 1 -5.08 -36.69 -20.73
CA MET A 1 -4.77 -35.26 -20.75
C MET A 1 -3.27 -35.07 -20.78
N GLN A 2 -2.77 -34.48 -21.84
CA GLN A 2 -1.36 -34.12 -22.01
C GLN A 2 -1.13 -32.69 -21.52
N LEU A 3 0.11 -32.36 -21.15
CA LEU A 3 0.44 -31.03 -20.61
C LEU A 3 0.11 -29.87 -21.56
N HIS A 4 0.20 -30.09 -22.87
CA HIS A 4 -0.08 -29.06 -23.88
C HIS A 4 -1.59 -28.82 -24.11
N GLU A 5 -2.45 -29.66 -23.53
CA GLU A 5 -3.91 -29.51 -23.60
C GLU A 5 -4.46 -28.64 -22.45
N LEU A 6 -3.62 -28.35 -21.44
CA LEU A 6 -4.02 -27.56 -20.27
C LEU A 6 -4.03 -26.07 -20.61
N ALA A 7 -5.21 -25.46 -20.60
CA ALA A 7 -5.40 -24.01 -20.72
C ALA A 7 -6.00 -23.42 -19.43
N PRO A 8 -5.63 -22.19 -19.05
CA PRO A 8 -6.19 -21.55 -17.89
C PRO A 8 -7.66 -21.16 -18.12
N ILE A 9 -8.53 -21.49 -17.16
CA ILE A 9 -9.97 -21.13 -17.18
C ILE A 9 -10.14 -19.60 -17.13
N HIS A 10 -9.24 -18.89 -16.44
CA HIS A 10 -9.26 -17.44 -16.29
C HIS A 10 -8.00 -16.82 -16.92
N ILE A 11 -8.20 -15.78 -17.74
CA ILE A 11 -7.09 -15.10 -18.43
C ILE A 11 -6.28 -14.25 -17.46
N ASN A 12 -4.97 -14.50 -17.41
CA ASN A 12 -4.03 -13.68 -16.67
C ASN A 12 -3.79 -12.34 -17.38
N LYS A 13 -4.08 -11.23 -16.70
CA LYS A 13 -3.82 -9.89 -17.24
C LYS A 13 -2.32 -9.58 -17.18
N GLY A 14 -1.76 -9.20 -18.33
CA GLY A 14 -0.34 -8.80 -18.42
C GLY A 14 -0.01 -7.55 -17.59
N LYS A 15 1.22 -7.49 -17.08
CA LYS A 15 1.72 -6.32 -16.35
C LYS A 15 1.86 -5.12 -17.29
N LYS A 16 1.41 -3.94 -16.83
CA LYS A 16 1.63 -2.68 -17.54
C LYS A 16 3.11 -2.31 -17.51
N ARG A 17 3.75 -2.22 -18.68
CA ARG A 17 5.13 -1.73 -18.83
C ARG A 17 5.11 -0.20 -18.91
N ILE A 18 5.48 0.46 -17.82
CA ILE A 18 5.49 1.92 -17.71
C ILE A 18 6.82 2.47 -18.30
N GLY A 19 6.79 3.65 -18.94
CA GLY A 19 7.99 4.27 -19.51
C GLY A 19 8.49 3.60 -20.80
N ARG A 20 7.57 3.02 -21.59
CA ARG A 20 7.84 2.35 -22.88
C ARG A 20 6.87 2.84 -23.96
N GLY A 21 6.71 4.16 -24.09
CA GLY A 21 5.79 4.78 -25.04
C GLY A 21 4.31 4.76 -24.62
N GLY A 22 3.43 5.36 -25.45
CA GLY A 22 1.98 5.41 -25.25
C GLY A 22 1.53 6.21 -24.02
N LYS A 23 0.36 5.83 -23.46
CA LYS A 23 -0.37 6.55 -22.38
C LYS A 23 0.45 6.84 -21.12
N ARG A 24 1.50 6.06 -20.81
CA ARG A 24 2.38 6.27 -19.65
C ARG A 24 3.86 6.28 -20.04
N GLY A 25 4.17 6.83 -21.22
CA GLY A 25 5.52 6.96 -21.75
C GLY A 25 6.33 8.04 -21.03
N THR A 26 6.13 9.29 -21.41
CA THR A 26 6.94 10.46 -21.02
C THR A 26 7.13 10.62 -19.52
N TYR A 27 6.03 10.69 -18.77
CA TYR A 27 6.09 10.97 -17.32
C TYR A 27 5.87 9.73 -16.46
N SER A 28 5.68 8.56 -17.05
CA SER A 28 5.39 7.33 -16.31
C SER A 28 4.18 7.43 -15.33
N GLY A 29 3.30 8.42 -15.52
CA GLY A 29 2.18 8.73 -14.62
C GLY A 29 2.55 9.56 -13.38
N ARG A 30 3.77 10.11 -13.29
CA ARG A 30 4.27 10.90 -12.15
C ARG A 30 4.16 12.42 -12.31
N GLY A 31 3.76 12.90 -13.49
CA GLY A 31 3.76 14.32 -13.84
C GLY A 31 5.16 14.86 -14.17
N THR A 32 5.26 16.18 -14.35
CA THR A 32 6.46 16.85 -14.87
C THR A 32 7.53 17.09 -13.80
N LYS A 33 7.25 18.00 -12.86
CA LYS A 33 8.20 18.49 -11.86
C LYS A 33 7.54 18.45 -10.47
N GLY A 34 8.37 18.48 -9.43
CA GLY A 34 7.94 18.46 -8.03
C GLY A 34 8.51 17.27 -7.24
N GLN A 35 8.45 17.35 -5.92
CA GLN A 35 9.02 16.32 -5.05
C GLN A 35 8.42 14.93 -5.33
N LYS A 36 7.10 14.85 -5.56
CA LYS A 36 6.38 13.60 -5.89
C LYS A 36 6.86 12.92 -7.18
N ALA A 37 7.40 13.69 -8.13
CA ALA A 37 7.92 13.15 -9.39
C ALA A 37 9.33 12.54 -9.25
N ARG A 38 10.07 12.89 -8.19
CA ARG A 38 11.46 12.45 -7.98
C ARG A 38 11.53 11.23 -7.06
N ALA A 39 12.60 10.44 -7.19
CA ALA A 39 12.87 9.32 -6.31
C ALA A 39 13.26 9.79 -4.90
N GLY A 40 12.97 8.98 -3.88
CA GLY A 40 13.45 9.21 -2.51
C GLY A 40 12.78 10.36 -1.75
N HIS A 41 11.69 10.94 -2.25
CA HIS A 41 11.01 12.02 -1.53
C HIS A 41 10.36 11.50 -0.24
N ARG A 42 10.69 12.11 0.89
CA ARG A 42 10.06 11.88 2.19
C ARG A 42 9.23 13.10 2.59
N ILE A 43 8.07 13.26 1.96
CA ILE A 43 7.16 14.38 2.24
C ILE A 43 6.47 14.10 3.58
N ARG A 44 6.66 14.97 4.57
CA ARG A 44 5.93 14.89 5.85
C ARG A 44 4.45 15.20 5.59
N PRO A 45 3.51 14.29 5.90
CA PRO A 45 2.09 14.59 5.78
C PRO A 45 1.68 15.57 6.88
N ALA A 46 0.78 16.51 6.56
CA ALA A 46 0.27 17.50 7.51
C ALA A 46 -0.47 16.86 8.70
N GLU A 47 -1.13 15.72 8.47
CA GLU A 47 -1.79 14.92 9.51
C GLU A 47 -0.85 14.50 10.65
N ARG A 48 0.46 14.41 10.38
CA ARG A 48 1.44 14.07 11.42
C ARG A 48 1.45 15.09 12.56
N ASP A 49 1.18 16.35 12.25
CA ASP A 49 1.16 17.44 13.23
C ASP A 49 -0.13 17.38 14.07
N LEU A 50 -1.25 17.01 13.45
CA LEU A 50 -2.50 16.73 14.14
C LEU A 50 -2.37 15.56 15.12
N ILE A 51 -1.75 14.45 14.69
CA ILE A 51 -1.53 13.28 15.54
C ILE A 51 -0.58 13.60 16.70
N GLN A 52 0.48 14.37 16.46
CA GLN A 52 1.43 14.77 17.52
C GLN A 52 0.79 15.68 18.57
N ARG A 53 -0.25 16.44 18.21
CA ARG A 53 -1.01 17.26 19.16
C ARG A 53 -1.88 16.43 20.10
N LEU A 54 -2.32 15.24 19.68
CA LEU A 54 -3.17 14.39 20.51
C LEU A 54 -2.36 13.72 21.63
N PRO A 55 -2.82 13.76 22.89
CA PRO A 55 -2.17 13.04 23.96
C PRO A 55 -2.27 11.53 23.75
N LYS A 56 -1.27 10.78 24.21
CA LYS A 56 -1.32 9.31 24.20
C LYS A 56 -2.43 8.81 25.13
N LEU A 57 -3.08 7.72 24.73
CA LEU A 57 -4.05 7.04 25.58
C LEU A 57 -3.38 6.50 26.84
N ARG A 58 -4.07 6.61 27.98
CA ARG A 58 -3.59 6.13 29.27
C ARG A 58 -3.90 4.64 29.44
N GLY A 59 -2.96 3.90 30.03
CA GLY A 59 -3.12 2.47 30.33
C GLY A 59 -3.08 1.57 29.10
N PHE A 60 -3.31 0.28 29.32
CA PHE A 60 -3.53 -0.72 28.27
C PHE A 60 -4.65 -1.66 28.72
N ASN A 61 -5.46 -2.14 27.78
CA ASN A 61 -6.48 -3.12 28.10
C ASN A 61 -5.86 -4.52 28.09
N ASN A 62 -5.61 -5.08 29.28
CA ASN A 62 -5.23 -6.48 29.43
C ASN A 62 -6.48 -7.36 29.25
N LYS A 63 -6.72 -7.86 28.04
CA LYS A 63 -7.80 -8.84 27.79
C LYS A 63 -7.33 -10.24 28.20
N PRO A 64 -7.83 -10.82 29.31
CA PRO A 64 -7.43 -12.16 29.70
C PRO A 64 -7.96 -13.20 28.70
N LYS A 65 -7.14 -14.22 28.38
CA LYS A 65 -7.52 -15.30 27.45
C LYS A 65 -8.63 -16.21 27.98
N ALA A 66 -8.81 -16.27 29.30
CA ALA A 66 -9.85 -17.06 29.96
C ALA A 66 -10.63 -16.18 30.95
N LYS A 67 -11.91 -16.49 31.17
CA LYS A 67 -12.70 -15.86 32.22
C LYS A 67 -12.07 -16.23 33.57
N LYS A 68 -11.80 -15.23 34.41
CA LYS A 68 -11.41 -15.50 35.81
C LYS A 68 -12.59 -16.22 36.47
N SER A 69 -12.37 -17.41 37.01
CA SER A 69 -13.34 -18.05 37.89
C SER A 69 -13.48 -17.17 39.13
N ASN A 70 -14.71 -16.83 39.50
CA ASN A 70 -14.98 -16.14 40.76
C ASN A 70 -14.55 -17.06 41.91
N ALA A 71 -13.79 -16.50 42.85
CA ALA A 71 -13.64 -17.10 44.18
C ALA A 71 -14.95 -16.91 44.96
#